data_AF-A0A357NAE6-F1
#
_entry.id   AF-A0A357NAE6-F1
#
_cell.length_a   1.000
_cell.length_b   1.000
_cell.length_c   1.000
_cell.angle_alpha   90.00
_cell.angle_beta   90.00
_cell.angle_gamma   90.00
#
_symmetry.space_group_name_H-M   'P 1'
#
loop_
_entity.id
_entity.type
_entity.pdbx_description
1 polymer ?
#
loop_
_entity_poly.entity_id
_entity_poly.type
_entity_poly.pdbx_seq_one_letter_code
_entity_poly.pdbx_strand_id
1 'polypeptide(L)' 'MNFQTFSLSKAGGRKINEDYCAHLQLAERACWLVADGLGGHKGGSVASQTVVEAFLRTFR' A
#
# COMPACT_ATOMS: atom_id res chain seq x y z
N MET A 1 0.11 4.55 20.43
CA MET A 1 1.24 3.60 20.22
C MET A 1 2.34 4.30 19.41
N ASN A 2 3.61 3.90 19.51
CA ASN A 2 4.69 4.46 18.69
C ASN A 2 5.53 3.35 18.04
N PHE A 3 5.26 3.05 16.78
CA PHE A 3 6.00 2.05 16.02
C PHE A 3 6.99 2.73 15.08
N GLN A 4 8.24 2.28 15.09
CA GLN A 4 9.18 2.61 14.02
C GLN A 4 8.79 1.82 12.78
N THR A 5 8.38 2.52 11.72
CA THR A 5 7.93 1.89 10.47
C THR A 5 8.88 2.25 9.34
N PHE A 6 9.22 1.25 8.53
CA PHE A 6 9.98 1.40 7.30
C PHE A 6 9.21 0.72 6.17
N SER A 7 9.23 1.31 4.97
CA SER A 7 8.68 0.71 3.77
C SER A 7 9.72 0.70 2.65
N LEU A 8 9.71 -0.38 1.88
CA LEU A 8 10.53 -0.55 0.70
C LEU A 8 9.70 -1.26 -0.36
N SER A 9 9.56 -0.63 -1.52
CA SER A 9 8.89 -1.23 -2.67
C SER A 9 9.67 -0.89 -3.93
N LYS A 10 9.92 -1.90 -4.77
CA LYS A 10 10.76 -1.78 -5.97
C LYS A 10 10.12 -2.55 -7.11
N ALA A 11 10.13 -1.96 -8.32
CA ALA A 11 9.65 -2.63 -9.53
C ALA A 11 10.47 -3.89 -9.90
N GLY A 12 11.71 -3.99 -9.40
CA GLY A 12 12.64 -5.05 -9.81
C GLY A 12 12.87 -5.04 -11.31
N GLY A 13 12.65 -6.19 -11.97
CA GLY A 13 12.78 -6.34 -13.42
C GLY A 13 11.55 -5.90 -14.23
N ARG A 14 10.51 -5.33 -13.60
CA ARG A 14 9.30 -4.85 -14.28
C ARG A 14 9.44 -3.38 -14.67
N LYS A 15 8.70 -2.96 -15.70
CA LYS A 15 8.66 -1.55 -16.15
C LYS A 15 7.96 -0.63 -15.15
N ILE A 16 6.94 -1.15 -14.48
CA ILE A 16 6.11 -0.42 -13.53
C ILE A 16 6.04 -1.27 -12.28
N ASN A 17 6.17 -0.62 -11.12
CA ASN A 17 5.85 -1.25 -9.85
C ASN A 17 4.34 -1.16 -9.64
N GLU A 18 3.66 -2.30 -9.61
CA GLU A 18 2.22 -2.37 -9.37
C GLU A 18 1.90 -2.65 -7.89
N ASP A 19 2.93 -2.74 -7.05
CA ASP A 19 2.78 -2.81 -5.59
C ASP A 19 2.56 -1.42 -5.00
N TYR A 20 1.71 -1.36 -3.97
CA TYR A 20 1.56 -0.17 -3.14
C TYR A 20 1.51 -0.57 -1.66
N CYS A 21 2.19 0.17 -0.80
CA CYS A 21 2.16 -0.05 0.64
C CYS A 21 2.12 1.27 1.41
N ALA A 22 1.40 1.27 2.53
CA ALA A 22 1.29 2.42 3.42
C ALA A 22 0.88 1.96 4.82
N HIS A 23 0.96 2.86 5.78
CA HIS A 23 0.55 2.61 7.16
C HIS A 23 -0.13 3.82 7.76
N LEU A 24 -0.95 3.60 8.78
CA LEU A 24 -1.58 4.64 9.57
C LEU A 24 -1.50 4.25 11.05
N GLN A 25 -0.96 5.16 11.85
CA GLN A 25 -0.88 5.03 13.29
C GLN A 25 -1.78 6.09 13.94
N LEU A 26 -2.68 5.64 14.81
CA LEU A 26 -3.56 6.45 15.63
C LEU A 26 -3.17 6.26 17.11
N ALA A 27 -3.85 6.98 18.01
CA ALA A 27 -3.55 6.93 19.44
C ALA A 27 -3.57 5.49 20.00
N GLU A 28 -4.62 4.72 19.67
CA GLU A 28 -4.87 3.38 20.25
C GLU A 28 -4.80 2.23 19.24
N ARG A 29 -4.68 2.53 17.94
CA ARG A 29 -4.66 1.51 16.89
C ARG A 29 -3.68 1.88 15.79
N ALA A 30 -3.19 0.89 15.08
CA ALA A 30 -2.35 1.07 13.90
C ALA A 30 -2.70 0.02 12.85
N CYS A 31 -2.49 0.36 11.57
CA CYS A 31 -2.59 -0.59 10.48
C CYS A 31 -1.45 -0.38 9.47
N TRP A 32 -1.05 -1.48 8.84
CA TRP A 32 -0.11 -1.52 7.73
C TRP A 32 -0.79 -2.29 6.61
N LEU A 33 -0.67 -1.77 5.39
CA LEU A 33 -1.26 -2.38 4.22
C LEU A 33 -0.22 -2.51 3.12
N VAL A 34 -0.31 -3.63 2.43
CA VAL A 34 0.41 -3.93 1.19
C VAL A 34 -0.61 -4.48 0.22
N ALA A 35 -0.58 -4.00 -1.01
CA ALA A 35 -1.39 -4.52 -2.11
C ALA A 35 -0.49 -4.73 -3.34
N ASP A 36 -0.61 -5.89 -3.96
CA ASP A 36 0.03 -6.26 -5.24
C ASP A 36 -1.02 -6.12 -6.34
N GLY A 37 -0.80 -5.20 -7.28
CA GLY A 37 -1.67 -4.99 -8.42
C GLY A 37 -1.47 -6.06 -9.49
N LEU A 38 -2.55 -6.71 -9.93
CA LEU A 38 -2.47 -7.75 -10.95
C LEU A 38 -1.83 -7.27 -12.26
N GLY A 39 -0.65 -7.80 -12.57
CA GLY A 39 0.02 -7.57 -13.84
C GLY A 39 -0.66 -8.25 -15.03
N GLY A 40 -0.41 -7.74 -16.24
CA GLY A 40 -1.04 -8.24 -17.47
C GLY A 40 -2.38 -7.57 -17.81
N HIS A 41 -2.93 -6.78 -16.88
CA HIS A 41 -4.07 -5.90 -17.10
C HIS A 41 -3.65 -4.43 -16.96
N LYS A 42 -4.38 -3.50 -17.59
CA LYS A 42 -4.10 -2.08 -17.40
C LYS A 42 -4.58 -1.64 -16.02
N GLY A 43 -3.70 -0.98 -15.26
CA GLY A 43 -4.08 -0.28 -14.04
C GLY A 43 -3.79 -1.02 -12.73
N GLY A 44 -2.90 -2.03 -12.71
CA GLY A 44 -2.52 -2.72 -11.48
C GLY A 44 -2.02 -1.75 -10.41
N SER A 45 -1.17 -0.78 -10.77
CA SER A 45 -0.69 0.28 -9.86
C SER A 45 -1.81 1.18 -9.31
N VAL A 46 -2.82 1.48 -10.14
CA VAL A 46 -3.98 2.29 -9.72
C VAL A 46 -4.86 1.48 -8.78
N ALA A 47 -5.09 0.20 -9.08
CA ALA A 47 -5.90 -0.69 -8.25
C ALA A 47 -5.27 -0.91 -6.86
N SER A 48 -3.97 -1.20 -6.80
CA SER A 48 -3.25 -1.40 -5.54
C SER A 48 -3.19 -0.14 -4.68
N GLN A 49 -2.96 1.03 -5.29
CA GLN A 49 -3.05 2.31 -4.58
C GLN A 49 -4.46 2.58 -4.07
N THR A 50 -5.48 2.37 -4.91
CA THR A 50 -6.88 2.67 -4.59
C THR A 50 -7.35 1.87 -3.37
N VAL A 51 -7.08 0.57 -3.31
CA VAL A 51 -7.54 -0.26 -2.19
C VAL A 51 -6.85 0.14 -0.88
N VAL A 52 -5.55 0.42 -0.92
CA VAL A 52 -4.78 0.83 0.26
C VAL A 52 -5.28 2.18 0.78
N GLU A 53 -5.39 3.18 -0.09
CA GLU A 53 -5.86 4.52 0.32
C GLU A 53 -7.32 4.52 0.80
N ALA A 54 -8.19 3.75 0.13
CA ALA A 54 -9.58 3.60 0.56
C ALA A 54 -9.66 2.96 1.95
N PHE A 55 -8.91 1.89 2.20
CA PHE A 55 -8.89 1.24 3.51
C PHE A 55 -8.33 2.16 4.60
N LEU A 56 -7.22 2.85 4.34
CA LEU A 56 -6.64 3.79 5.29
C LEU A 56 -7.62 4.92 5.65
N ARG A 57 -8.40 5.40 4.68
CA ARG A 57 -9.45 6.40 4.93
C ARG A 57 -10.57 5.85 5.82
N THR A 58 -10.96 4.59 5.65
CA THR A 58 -11.96 3.91 6.51
C THR A 58 -11.41 3.54 7.88
N PHE A 59 -10.10 3.29 7.99
CA PHE A 59 -9.43 2.94 9.26
C PHE A 59 -9.20 4.15 10.17
N ARG A 60 -9.29 5.38 9.65
CA ARG A 60 -9.25 6.60 10.47
C ARG A 60 -10.39 6.59 11.48
#